data_AF-A0A940PA90-F1
#
_entry.id   AF-A0A940PA90-F1
#
_cell.length_a   1.000
_cell.length_b   1.000
_cell.length_c   1.000
_cell.angle_alpha   90.00
_cell.angle_beta   90.00
_cell.angle_gamma   90.00
#
_symmetry.space_group_name_H-M   'P 1'
#
loop_
_entity.id
_entity.type
_entity.pdbx_description
1 polymer ?
#
loop_
_entity_poly.entity_id
_entity_poly.type
_entity_poly.pdbx_seq_one_letter_code
_entity_poly.pdbx_strand_id
1 'polypeptide(L)'
;MAKARTMPRIIWGLLAAEMTAQDLQRADVAKMIGVHANTVSSDAREPEKIPLDRLSLYFTALGINPEVMLRPIAHSIAERMIE
;
A
#
# COMPACT_ATOMS: atom_id res chain seq x y z
N MET A 1 3.11 17.70 16.66
CA MET A 1 3.99 16.51 16.62
C MET A 1 3.57 15.67 15.42
N ALA A 2 4.45 15.49 14.42
CA ALA A 2 4.15 14.63 13.27
C ALA A 2 4.17 13.17 13.74
N LYS A 3 3.07 12.43 13.53
CA LYS A 3 3.01 10.99 13.84
C LYS A 3 4.04 10.29 12.95
N ALA A 4 4.96 9.52 13.53
CA ALA A 4 5.93 8.75 12.76
C ALA A 4 5.21 7.94 11.67
N ARG A 5 5.70 7.98 10.43
CA ARG A 5 5.12 7.19 9.34
C ARG A 5 5.39 5.71 9.64
N THR A 6 4.32 4.96 9.90
CA THR A 6 4.39 3.50 10.05
C THR A 6 4.55 2.84 8.69
N MET A 7 5.16 1.65 8.65
CA MET A 7 5.35 0.89 7.41
C MET A 7 4.06 0.68 6.60
N PRO A 8 2.91 0.30 7.19
CA PRO A 8 1.66 0.18 6.46
C PRO A 8 1.21 1.48 5.77
N ARG A 9 1.48 2.64 6.37
CA ARG A 9 1.14 3.94 5.77
C ARG A 9 2.07 4.31 4.62
N ILE A 10 3.35 3.92 4.69
CA ILE A 10 4.30 4.08 3.56
C ILE A 10 3.85 3.20 2.40
N ILE A 11 3.56 1.93 2.65
CA ILE A 11 3.07 0.98 1.65
C ILE A 11 1.78 1.52 1.01
N TRP A 12 0.81 1.94 1.81
CA TRP A 12 -0.42 2.54 1.28
C TRP A 12 -0.15 3.79 0.43
N GLY A 13 0.78 4.66 0.84
CA GLY A 13 1.14 5.83 0.05
C GLY A 13 1.66 5.47 -1.34
N LEU A 14 2.43 4.39 -1.45
CA LEU A 14 2.93 3.88 -2.73
C LEU A 14 1.80 3.28 -3.58
N LEU A 15 0.93 2.47 -2.97
CA LEU A 15 -0.25 1.92 -3.65
C LEU A 15 -1.16 3.04 -4.18
N ALA A 16 -1.42 4.07 -3.37
CA ALA A 16 -2.26 5.21 -3.76
C ALA A 16 -1.63 6.06 -4.88
N ALA A 17 -0.30 6.20 -4.87
CA ALA A 17 0.42 6.87 -5.96
C ALA A 17 0.29 6.08 -7.26
N GLU A 18 0.44 4.75 -7.22
CA GLU A 18 0.28 3.89 -8.39
C GLU A 18 -1.15 3.91 -8.94
N MET A 19 -2.17 3.85 -8.06
CA MET A 19 -3.58 4.01 -8.46
C MET A 19 -3.80 5.33 -9.21
N THR A 20 -3.18 6.41 -8.73
CA THR A 20 -3.28 7.73 -9.36
C THR A 20 -2.57 7.76 -10.72
N ALA A 21 -1.40 7.13 -10.83
CA ALA A 21 -0.64 7.04 -12.07
C ALA A 21 -1.39 6.25 -13.17
N GLN A 22 -2.18 5.26 -12.77
CA GLN A 22 -3.01 4.45 -13.67
C GLN A 22 -4.42 5.02 -13.89
N ASP A 23 -4.73 6.21 -13.36
CA ASP A 23 -6.06 6.85 -13.41
C ASP A 23 -7.20 5.96 -12.85
N LEU A 24 -6.87 5.13 -11.84
CA LEU A 24 -7.81 4.20 -11.22
C LEU A 24 -8.53 4.86 -10.04
N GLN A 25 -9.87 4.81 -10.07
CA GLN A 25 -10.66 5.18 -8.91
C GLN A 25 -10.65 4.05 -7.88
N ARG A 26 -10.90 4.39 -6.61
CA ARG A 26 -10.99 3.40 -5.53
C ARG A 26 -12.04 2.31 -5.80
N ALA A 27 -13.12 2.66 -6.50
CA ALA A 27 -14.16 1.72 -6.89
C ALA A 27 -13.67 0.70 -7.92
N ASP A 28 -12.81 1.11 -8.85
CA ASP A 28 -12.22 0.23 -9.86
C ASP A 28 -11.31 -0.79 -9.18
N VAL A 29 -10.44 -0.32 -8.29
CA VAL A 29 -9.55 -1.20 -7.53
C VAL A 29 -10.33 -2.15 -6.63
N ALA A 30 -11.41 -1.68 -5.98
CA ALA A 30 -12.29 -2.55 -5.18
C ALA A 30 -12.84 -3.71 -6.01
N LYS A 31 -13.27 -3.42 -7.25
CA LYS A 31 -13.73 -4.43 -8.20
C LYS A 31 -12.62 -5.39 -8.62
N MET A 32 -11.42 -4.88 -8.91
CA MET A 32 -10.26 -5.68 -9.32
C MET A 32 -9.83 -6.69 -8.24
N ILE A 33 -9.85 -6.28 -6.97
CA ILE A 33 -9.47 -7.15 -5.84
C ILE A 33 -10.65 -7.92 -5.24
N GLY A 34 -11.86 -7.79 -5.79
CA GLY A 34 -13.04 -8.54 -5.36
C GLY A 34 -13.58 -8.16 -3.98
N VAL A 35 -13.47 -6.89 -3.57
CA VAL A 35 -14.00 -6.39 -2.28
C VAL A 35 -15.12 -5.37 -2.47
N HIS A 36 -15.81 -5.04 -1.39
CA HIS A 36 -16.83 -3.99 -1.39
C HIS A 36 -16.21 -2.60 -1.70
N ALA A 37 -16.94 -1.74 -2.41
CA ALA A 37 -16.47 -0.41 -2.83
C ALA A 37 -15.95 0.47 -1.68
N ASN A 38 -16.50 0.29 -0.48
CA ASN A 38 -16.11 1.03 0.71
C ASN A 38 -14.83 0.51 1.38
N THR A 39 -14.40 -0.72 1.09
CA THR A 39 -13.23 -1.34 1.73
C THR A 39 -11.97 -0.55 1.41
N VAL A 40 -11.75 -0.17 0.15
CA VAL A 40 -10.57 0.60 -0.27
C VAL A 40 -10.53 1.98 0.42
N SER A 41 -11.69 2.59 0.67
CA SER A 41 -11.75 3.85 1.41
C SER A 41 -11.52 3.68 2.91
N SER A 42 -11.93 2.54 3.49
CA SER A 42 -11.61 2.18 4.87
C SER A 42 -10.11 1.95 5.05
N ASP A 43 -9.52 1.22 4.11
CA ASP A 43 -8.07 0.94 4.07
C ASP A 43 -7.25 2.21 3.95
N ALA A 44 -7.71 3.17 3.15
CA ALA A 44 -7.09 4.49 3.04
C ALA A 44 -7.09 5.28 4.36
N ARG A 45 -8.11 5.10 5.20
CA ARG A 45 -8.23 5.78 6.50
C ARG A 45 -7.39 5.12 7.57
N GLU A 46 -7.33 3.79 7.55
CA GLU A 46 -6.62 2.99 8.55
C GLU A 46 -5.67 1.97 7.91
N PRO A 47 -4.58 2.40 7.24
CA PRO A 47 -3.64 1.49 6.56
C PRO A 47 -3.04 0.42 7.48
N GLU A 48 -2.88 0.75 8.76
CA GLU A 48 -2.42 -0.15 9.83
C GLU A 48 -3.32 -1.38 10.05
N LYS A 49 -4.57 -1.36 9.59
CA LYS A 49 -5.53 -2.46 9.75
C LYS A 49 -5.68 -3.33 8.50
N ILE A 50 -4.93 -3.04 7.43
CA ILE A 50 -5.01 -3.80 6.18
C ILE A 50 -4.35 -5.18 6.40
N PRO A 51 -5.08 -6.28 6.24
CA PRO A 51 -4.52 -7.63 6.25
C PRO A 51 -3.49 -7.84 5.14
N LEU A 52 -2.48 -8.67 5.39
CA LEU A 52 -1.38 -8.92 4.44
C LEU A 52 -1.85 -9.56 3.12
N ASP A 53 -2.85 -10.43 3.18
CA ASP A 53 -3.52 -11.01 2.02
C ASP A 53 -4.18 -9.91 1.17
N ARG A 54 -4.86 -8.95 1.80
CA ARG A 54 -5.46 -7.81 1.09
C ARG A 54 -4.40 -6.88 0.47
N LEU A 55 -3.27 -6.66 1.14
CA LEU A 55 -2.13 -5.95 0.55
C LEU A 55 -1.58 -6.67 -0.69
N SER A 56 -1.50 -7.99 -0.64
CA SER A 56 -1.04 -8.80 -1.79
C SER A 56 -1.96 -8.68 -3.00
N LEU A 57 -3.27 -8.58 -2.76
CA LEU A 57 -4.25 -8.32 -3.82
C LEU A 57 -4.07 -6.93 -4.45
N TYR A 58 -3.78 -5.89 -3.66
CA TYR A 58 -3.47 -4.56 -4.20
C TYR A 58 -2.23 -4.58 -5.10
N PHE A 59 -1.14 -5.20 -4.66
CA PHE A 59 0.07 -5.32 -5.47
C PHE A 59 -0.20 -6.05 -6.79
N THR A 60 -0.95 -7.15 -6.73
CA THR A 60 -1.33 -7.92 -7.93
C THR A 60 -2.19 -7.10 -8.87
N ALA A 61 -3.23 -6.44 -8.36
CA ALA A 61 -4.15 -5.63 -9.16
C ALA A 61 -3.44 -4.46 -9.86
N LEU A 62 -2.45 -3.85 -9.20
CA LEU A 62 -1.70 -2.72 -9.75
C LEU A 62 -0.47 -3.14 -10.56
N GLY A 63 -0.21 -4.45 -10.71
CA GLY A 63 0.97 -4.95 -11.43
C GLY A 63 2.30 -4.62 -10.73
N ILE A 64 2.28 -4.33 -9.43
CA ILE A 64 3.47 -4.03 -8.65
C ILE A 64 4.11 -5.33 -8.19
N ASN A 65 5.40 -5.52 -8.50
CA ASN A 65 6.19 -6.56 -7.84
C ASN A 65 6.58 -6.09 -6.43
N PRO A 66 6.04 -6.70 -5.36
CA PRO A 66 6.30 -6.25 -3.99
C PRO A 66 7.77 -6.38 -3.60
N GLU A 67 8.54 -7.33 -4.14
CA GLU A 67 9.96 -7.46 -3.82
C GLU A 67 10.77 -6.27 -4.35
N VAL A 68 10.48 -5.85 -5.59
CA VAL A 68 11.15 -4.70 -6.23
C VAL A 68 10.85 -3.42 -5.45
N MET A 69 9.62 -3.30 -4.96
CA MET A 69 9.14 -2.11 -4.25
C MET A 69 9.57 -2.05 -2.78
N LEU A 70 9.56 -3.19 -2.08
CA LEU A 70 9.83 -3.24 -0.65
C LEU A 70 11.33 -3.37 -0.33
N ARG A 71 12.15 -3.90 -1.25
CA ARG A 71 13.59 -4.08 -1.01
C ARG A 71 14.33 -2.77 -0.72
N PRO A 72 14.14 -1.65 -1.46
CA PRO A 72 14.76 -0.38 -1.12
C PRO A 72 14.33 0.16 0.25
N ILE A 73 13.07 -0.07 0.62
CA ILE A 73 12.52 0.38 1.91
C ILE A 73 13.14 -0.43 3.06
N ALA A 74 13.24 -1.75 2.89
CA ALA A 74 13.88 -2.62 3.86
C ALA A 74 15.37 -2.27 4.03
N HIS A 75 16.07 -1.95 2.94
CA HIS A 75 17.48 -1.52 2.99
C HIS A 75 17.64 -0.19 3.76
N SER A 76 16.81 0.81 3.43
CA SER A 76 16.85 2.12 4.11
C SER A 76 16.53 2.02 5.61
N ILE A 77 15.71 1.05 6.03
CA ILE A 77 15.45 0.78 7.46
C ILE A 77 16.66 0.09 8.10
N ALA A 78 17.26 -0.89 7.42
CA ALA A 78 18.43 -1.60 7.93
C ALA A 78 19.64 -0.68 8.13
N GLU A 79 19.90 0.22 7.18
CA GLU A 79 20.97 1.22 7.29
C GLU A 79 20.80 2.13 8.52
N ARG A 80 19.55 2.51 8.85
CA ARG A 80 19.22 3.34 10.02
C ARG A 80 19.27 2.62 11.37
N MET A 81 19.40 1.28 11.36
CA MET A 81 19.53 0.47 12.59
C MET A 81 20.98 0.12 12.92
N ILE A 82 21.91 0.38 12.00
CA ILE A 82 23.35 0.14 12.18
C ILE A 82 24.08 1.40 12.66
N GLU A 83 23.43 2.57 12.58
CA GLU A 83 23.82 3.83 13.25
C GLU A 83 23.28 3.92 14.68
#